data_AF-A0A0F9BI61-F1
#
_entry.id   AF-A0A0F9BI61-F1
#
_cell.length_a   1.000
_cell.length_b   1.000
_cell.length_c   1.000
_cell.angle_alpha   90.00
_cell.angle_beta   90.00
_cell.angle_gamma   90.00
#
_symmetry.space_group_name_H-M   'P 1'
#
loop_
_entity.id
_entity.type
_entity.pdbx_description
1 polymer ?
#
loop_
_entity_poly.entity_id
_entity_poly.type
_entity_poly.pdbx_seq_one_letter_code
_entity_poly.pdbx_strand_id
1 'polypeptide(L)' 'MSRTYYNVNKSKYSFDYENQVWVIEGKYQRCEHPESMDCKCYGKEHAGEKATITVHCH' A
#
# COMPACT_ATOMS: atom_id res chain seq x y z
N MET A 1 17.07 17.36 -8.08
CA MET A 1 17.17 16.27 -7.10
C MET A 1 15.78 15.93 -6.62
N SER A 2 15.16 14.91 -7.21
CA SER A 2 13.86 14.37 -6.81
C SER A 2 14.00 13.73 -5.42
N ARG A 3 13.59 14.47 -4.38
CA ARG A 3 13.55 13.96 -3.00
C ARG A 3 12.33 13.07 -2.86
N THR A 4 12.54 11.77 -2.66
CA THR A 4 11.51 10.83 -2.24
C THR A 4 11.08 11.22 -0.83
N TYR A 5 9.98 11.96 -0.69
CA TYR A 5 9.41 12.33 0.60
C TYR A 5 8.72 11.10 1.23
N TYR A 6 9.35 10.48 2.22
CA TYR A 6 8.66 9.58 3.14
C TYR A 6 7.93 10.44 4.18
N ASN A 7 6.61 10.52 4.10
CA ASN A 7 5.82 11.21 5.11
C ASN A 7 5.89 10.43 6.44
N VAL A 8 6.76 10.86 7.35
CA VAL A 8 6.91 10.31 8.70
C VAL A 8 5.65 10.54 9.57
N ASN A 9 4.69 11.34 9.09
CA ASN A 9 3.47 11.73 9.80
C ASN A 9 2.15 11.38 9.05
N LYS A 10 2.18 10.61 7.96
CA LYS A 10 0.93 10.11 7.36
C LYS A 10 0.44 8.94 8.21
N SER A 11 -0.86 8.96 8.53
CA SER A 11 -1.56 7.95 9.33
C SER A 11 -0.98 6.56 9.13
N LYS A 12 -0.75 5.84 10.25
CA LYS A 12 -0.25 4.46 10.31
C LYS A 12 -0.92 3.52 9.31
N TYR A 13 -2.12 3.90 8.84
CA TYR A 13 -2.93 3.27 7.82
C TYR A 13 -3.23 4.29 6.70
N SER A 14 -2.99 3.89 5.46
CA SER A 14 -3.39 4.61 4.25
C SER A 14 -3.93 3.61 3.24
N PHE A 15 -4.70 4.05 2.25
CA PHE A 15 -5.20 3.18 1.19
C PHE A 15 -4.62 3.64 -0.15
N ASP A 16 -4.00 2.72 -0.87
CA ASP A 16 -3.55 2.93 -2.23
C ASP A 16 -4.73 2.63 -3.16
N TYR A 17 -5.34 3.69 -3.70
CA TYR A 17 -6.50 3.60 -4.57
C TYR A 17 -6.16 3.08 -5.96
N GLU A 18 -4.92 3.23 -6.43
CA GLU A 18 -4.50 2.74 -7.75
C GLU A 18 -4.41 1.21 -7.72
N ASN A 19 -3.79 0.67 -6.67
CA ASN A 19 -3.61 -0.77 -6.48
C ASN A 19 -4.74 -1.42 -5.65
N GLN A 20 -5.73 -0.64 -5.21
CA GLN A 20 -6.85 -1.04 -4.35
C GLN A 20 -6.40 -1.85 -3.12
N VAL A 21 -5.40 -1.35 -2.40
CA VAL A 21 -4.73 -2.10 -1.33
C VAL A 21 -4.47 -1.21 -0.12
N TRP A 22 -4.60 -1.79 1.07
CA TRP A 22 -4.24 -1.12 2.30
C TRP A 22 -2.73 -1.01 2.44
N VAL A 23 -2.25 0.13 2.91
CA VAL A 23 -0.86 0.42 3.18
C VAL A 23 -0.71 0.74 4.66
N ILE A 24 -0.02 -0.13 5.39
CA ILE A 24 0.20 -0.03 6.83
C ILE A 24 1.69 0.21 7.06
N GLU A 25 2.03 1.29 7.79
CA GLU A 25 3.42 1.67 8.07
C GLU A 25 4.30 1.77 6.80
N GLY A 26 3.69 2.22 5.69
CA GLY A 26 4.35 2.35 4.41
C GLY A 26 4.58 1.02 3.67
N LYS A 27 3.92 -0.06 4.07
CA LYS A 27 3.98 -1.37 3.40
C LYS A 27 2.60 -1.81 2.91
N TYR A 28 2.54 -2.47 1.77
CA TYR A 28 1.32 -3.09 1.29
C TYR A 28 0.86 -4.21 2.24
N GLN A 29 -0.41 -4.15 2.62
CA GLN A 29 -1.04 -5.11 3.49
C GLN A 29 -1.67 -6.23 2.67
N ARG A 30 -1.52 -7.47 3.15
CA ARG A 30 -2.19 -8.63 2.56
C ARG A 30 -3.70 -8.46 2.63
N CYS A 31 -4.39 -8.70 1.53
CA CYS A 31 -5.85 -8.72 1.49
C CYS A 31 -6.41 -9.86 2.35
N GLU A 32 -7.52 -9.58 3.05
CA GLU A 32 -8.10 -10.44 4.10
C GLU A 32 -9.26 -11.33 3.63
N HIS A 33 -9.46 -11.50 2.32
CA HIS A 33 -10.47 -12.43 1.80
C HIS A 33 -9.99 -13.89 1.92
N PRO A 34 -10.93 -14.86 2.00
CA PRO A 34 -10.61 -16.28 2.14
C PRO A 34 -9.68 -16.79 1.03
N GLU A 35 -8.72 -17.66 1.37
CA GLU A 35 -7.79 -18.25 0.39
C GLU A 35 -8.49 -19.11 -0.68
N SER A 36 -9.69 -19.60 -0.36
CA SER A 36 -10.57 -20.32 -1.29
C SER A 36 -11.08 -19.43 -2.43
N MET A 37 -11.02 -18.10 -2.28
CA MET A 37 -11.13 -17.19 -3.41
C MET A 37 -9.74 -17.04 -4.01
N ASP A 38 -9.56 -17.55 -5.24
CA ASP A 38 -8.33 -17.41 -6.03
C ASP A 38 -8.12 -15.93 -6.44
N CYS A 39 -7.87 -15.08 -5.44
CA CYS A 39 -7.67 -13.66 -5.64
C CYS A 39 -6.32 -13.45 -6.32
N LYS A 40 -6.32 -12.48 -7.24
CA LYS A 40 -5.12 -11.88 -7.83
C LYS A 40 -4.98 -10.42 -7.38
N CYS A 41 -5.28 -10.17 -6.10
CA CYS A 41 -5.21 -8.84 -5.49
C CYS A 41 -3.73 -8.42 -5.37
N TYR A 42 -3.45 -7.13 -5.58
CA TYR A 42 -2.10 -6.57 -5.44
C TYR A 42 -1.55 -6.78 -4.02
N GLY A 43 -2.40 -6.65 -3.00
CA GLY A 43 -2.01 -6.92 -1.61
C GLY A 43 -1.54 -8.34 -1.32
N LYS A 44 -1.99 -9.37 -2.06
CA LYS A 44 -1.54 -10.76 -1.86
C LYS A 44 -0.17 -10.98 -2.50
N GLU A 45 0.02 -10.43 -3.68
CA GLU A 45 1.26 -10.55 -4.46
C GLU A 45 2.39 -9.71 -3.86
N HIS A 46 2.07 -8.49 -3.40
CA HIS A 46 3.03 -7.50 -2.92
C HIS A 46 2.99 -7.30 -1.39
N ALA A 47 2.43 -8.24 -0.64
CA ALA A 47 2.33 -8.15 0.82
C ALA A 47 3.70 -7.91 1.47
N GLY A 48 3.81 -6.85 2.28
CA GLY A 48 5.03 -6.49 2.99
C GLY A 48 6.03 -5.68 2.17
N GLU A 49 5.79 -5.49 0.87
CA GLU A 49 6.60 -4.59 0.05
C GLU A 49 6.34 -3.13 0.40
N LYS A 50 7.34 -2.26 0.19
CA LYS A 50 7.19 -0.82 0.47
C LYS A 50 6.24 -0.21 -0.55
N ALA A 51 5.19 0.43 -0.06
CA ALA A 51 4.26 1.14 -0.90
C ALA A 51 4.92 2.36 -1.52
N THR A 52 4.87 2.45 -2.84
CA THR A 52 5.35 3.62 -3.58
C THR A 52 4.17 4.59 -3.72
N ILE A 53 3.72 5.14 -2.59
CA ILE A 53 2.67 6.15 -2.61
C ILE A 53 3.24 7.46 -3.15
N THR A 54 2.95 7.73 -4.42
CA THR A 54 3.22 9.02 -5.06
C THR A 54 2.36 10.07 -4.36
N VAL A 55 2.96 10.78 -3.40
CA VAL A 55 2.28 11.90 -2.75
C VAL A 55 2.13 13.03 -3.75
N HIS A 56 0.96 13.14 -4.37
CA HIS A 56 0.48 14.42 -4.87
C HIS A 56 0.27 15.32 -3.65
N CYS A 57 1.33 16.03 -3.26
CA CYS A 57 1.22 17.22 -2.43
C CYS A 57 0.42 18.24 -3.25
N HIS A 58 -0.81 18.51 -2.86
CA HIS A 58 -1.58 19.66 -3.32
C HIS A 58 -1.54 20.77 -2.26
#